data_AF-A0A3D0CWA7-F1
#
_entry.id   AF-A0A3D0CWA7-F1
#
_cell.length_a   1.000
_cell.length_b   1.000
_cell.length_c   1.000
_cell.angle_alpha   90.00
_cell.angle_beta   90.00
_cell.angle_gamma   90.00
#
_symmetry.space_group_name_H-M   'P 1'
#
loop_
_entity.id
_entity.type
_entity.pdbx_description
1 polymer ?
#
loop_
_entity_poly.entity_id
_entity_poly.type
_entity_poly.pdbx_seq_one_letter_code
_entity_poly.pdbx_strand_id
1 'polypeptide(L)' 'MTGLAAVFGIPKPVFGMIHLASLPGAPRYGGSVAAVLERAVRDARALKEAGVDALVVENFNDEPFFTETTAPETV' A
#
# COMPACT_ATOMS: atom_id res chain seq x y z
N MET A 1 -19.80 -17.74 -11.27
CA MET A 1 -19.17 -16.40 -11.27
C MET A 1 -17.69 -16.59 -11.55
N THR A 2 -17.04 -15.73 -12.34
CA THR A 2 -15.59 -15.77 -12.63
C THR A 2 -14.95 -14.43 -12.26
N GLY A 3 -13.63 -14.39 -12.08
CA GLY A 3 -12.89 -13.16 -11.74
C GLY A 3 -13.22 -12.60 -10.36
N LEU A 4 -13.10 -11.27 -10.19
CA LEU A 4 -13.27 -10.59 -8.90
C LEU A 4 -14.65 -10.81 -8.27
N ALA A 5 -15.70 -10.96 -9.07
CA ALA A 5 -17.04 -11.22 -8.55
C ALA A 5 -17.15 -12.55 -7.79
N ALA A 6 -16.34 -13.56 -8.16
CA ALA A 6 -16.29 -14.83 -7.42
C ALA A 6 -15.56 -14.70 -6.07
N VAL A 7 -14.64 -13.75 -5.94
CA VAL A 7 -13.85 -13.51 -4.71
C VAL A 7 -14.64 -12.65 -3.73
N PHE A 8 -15.27 -11.57 -4.21
CA PHE A 8 -15.93 -10.58 -3.35
C PHE A 8 -17.45 -10.75 -3.24
N GLY A 9 -18.06 -11.64 -4.03
CA GLY A 9 -19.51 -11.85 -4.03
C GLY A 9 -20.31 -10.68 -4.59
N ILE A 10 -19.65 -9.66 -5.13
CA ILE A 10 -20.25 -8.45 -5.70
C ILE A 10 -19.70 -8.19 -7.12
N PRO A 11 -20.51 -7.63 -8.04
CA PRO A 11 -20.08 -7.46 -9.43
C PRO A 11 -18.92 -6.47 -9.64
N LYS A 12 -18.78 -5.47 -8.76
CA LYS A 12 -17.83 -4.36 -8.91
C LYS A 12 -17.26 -3.96 -7.54
N PRO A 13 -16.25 -4.67 -7.02
CA PRO A 13 -15.64 -4.30 -5.77
C PRO A 13 -14.83 -3.01 -5.90
N VAL A 14 -14.84 -2.21 -4.84
CA VAL A 14 -14.07 -0.97 -4.69
C VAL A 14 -12.83 -1.25 -3.85
N PHE A 15 -11.66 -0.91 -4.39
CA PHE A 15 -10.38 -1.13 -3.71
C PHE A 15 -9.84 0.20 -3.17
N GLY A 16 -9.52 0.22 -1.88
CA GLY A 16 -8.84 1.34 -1.23
C GLY A 16 -7.33 1.22 -1.39
N MET A 17 -6.69 2.25 -1.91
CA MET A 17 -5.23 2.29 -2.09
C MET A 17 -4.54 2.89 -0.86
N ILE A 18 -3.51 2.20 -0.36
CA ILE A 18 -2.63 2.66 0.71
C ILE A 18 -1.25 2.88 0.10
N HIS A 19 -0.90 4.14 -0.14
CA HIS A 19 0.47 4.53 -0.47
C HIS A 19 1.29 4.65 0.80
N LEU A 20 2.21 3.72 1.01
CA LEU A 20 3.14 3.75 2.15
C LEU A 20 3.99 5.03 2.09
N ALA A 21 4.44 5.51 3.25
CA ALA A 21 5.57 6.43 3.27
C ALA A 21 6.84 5.68 2.82
N SER A 22 7.89 6.42 2.44
CA SER A 22 9.15 5.85 1.97
C SER A 22 9.65 4.77 2.95
N LEU A 23 10.04 3.62 2.42
CA LEU A 23 10.48 2.44 3.15
C LEU A 23 12.00 2.48 3.42
N PRO A 24 12.51 1.64 4.34
CA PRO A 24 13.95 1.46 4.48
C PRO A 24 14.62 1.18 3.13
N GLY A 25 15.73 1.88 2.85
CA GLY A 25 16.42 1.80 1.57
C GLY A 25 16.01 2.88 0.56
N ALA A 26 14.80 3.44 0.65
CA ALA A 26 14.38 4.53 -0.20
C ALA A 26 15.10 5.85 0.17
N PRO A 27 15.41 6.74 -0.80
CA PRO A 27 16.14 7.99 -0.54
C PRO A 27 15.47 8.92 0.48
N ARG A 28 14.13 8.83 0.59
CA ARG A 28 13.33 9.67 1.50
C ARG A 28 12.89 8.94 2.77
N TYR A 29 13.52 7.81 3.12
CA TYR A 29 13.18 7.09 4.34
C TYR A 29 13.33 7.97 5.59
N GLY A 30 12.25 8.10 6.36
CA GLY A 30 12.21 8.94 7.56
C GLY A 30 12.79 8.31 8.83
N GLY A 31 13.44 7.14 8.74
CA GLY A 31 14.14 6.50 9.86
C GLY A 31 13.28 5.69 10.83
N SER A 32 11.97 5.51 10.57
CA SER A 32 11.09 4.73 11.45
C SER A 32 10.07 3.90 10.67
N VAL A 33 10.22 2.56 10.70
CA VAL A 33 9.21 1.63 10.16
C VAL A 33 7.91 1.73 10.95
N ALA A 34 7.99 1.95 12.26
CA ALA A 34 6.81 2.12 13.10
C ALA A 34 5.94 3.29 12.62
N ALA A 35 6.54 4.42 12.24
CA ALA A 35 5.81 5.57 11.71
C ALA A 35 5.12 5.24 10.35
N VAL A 36 5.78 4.46 9.48
CA VAL A 36 5.17 4.00 8.23
C VAL A 36 3.95 3.12 8.51
N LEU A 37 4.08 2.15 9.43
CA LEU A 37 3.00 1.25 9.82
C LEU A 37 1.83 1.99 10.48
N GLU A 38 2.11 2.93 11.39
CA GLU A 38 1.09 3.75 12.03
C GLU A 38 0.28 4.54 11.02
N ARG A 39 0.93 5.13 10.01
CA ARG A 39 0.23 5.82 8.91
C ARG A 39 -0.59 4.85 8.07
N ALA A 40 -0.01 3.74 7.64
CA ALA A 40 -0.71 2.72 6.84
C ALA A 40 -1.94 2.15 7.56
N VAL A 41 -1.85 1.91 8.87
CA VAL A 41 -2.96 1.40 9.67
C VAL A 41 -4.06 2.46 9.86
N ARG A 42 -3.69 3.74 10.03
CA ARG A 42 -4.69 4.83 10.06
C ARG A 42 -5.46 4.91 8.75
N ASP A 43 -4.76 4.87 7.61
CA ASP A 43 -5.38 4.91 6.28
C ASP A 43 -6.27 3.67 6.05
N ALA A 44 -5.79 2.47 6.43
CA ALA A 44 -6.57 1.23 6.34
C ALA A 44 -7.86 1.28 7.16
N ARG A 45 -7.83 1.86 8.37
CA ARG A 45 -9.03 2.04 9.20
C ARG A 45 -10.03 3.00 8.55
N ALA A 46 -9.56 4.13 8.04
CA ALA A 46 -10.40 5.10 7.35
C ALA A 46 -11.06 4.50 6.09
N LEU A 47 -10.29 3.74 5.29
CA LEU A 47 -10.82 3.04 4.11
C LEU A 47 -11.85 1.97 4.48
N LYS A 48 -11.60 1.21 5.54
CA LYS A 48 -12.56 0.23 6.06
C LYS A 48 -13.86 0.90 6.53
N GLU A 49 -13.76 2.01 7.26
CA GLU A 49 -14.91 2.80 7.72
C GLU A 49 -15.70 3.40 6.55
N ALA A 50 -15.02 3.75 5.46
CA ALA A 50 -15.63 4.21 4.21
C ALA A 50 -16.30 3.09 3.40
N GLY A 51 -16.15 1.81 3.79
CA GLY A 51 -16.83 0.69 3.16
C GLY A 51 -16.19 0.17 1.87
N VAL A 52 -14.86 0.27 1.72
CA VAL A 52 -14.17 -0.40 0.61
C VAL A 52 -14.18 -1.92 0.78
N ASP A 53 -14.17 -2.66 -0.32
CA ASP A 53 -14.25 -4.13 -0.35
C ASP A 53 -12.88 -4.80 -0.18
N ALA A 54 -11.81 -4.11 -0.58
CA ALA A 54 -10.44 -4.58 -0.46
C ALA A 54 -9.46 -3.43 -0.23
N LEU A 55 -8.27 -3.77 0.24
CA LEU A 55 -7.14 -2.86 0.35
C LEU A 55 -6.04 -3.28 -0.62
N VAL A 56 -5.41 -2.30 -1.27
CA VAL A 56 -4.19 -2.47 -2.06
C VAL A 56 -3.10 -1.64 -1.39
N VAL A 57 -1.92 -2.22 -1.22
CA VAL A 57 -0.78 -1.56 -0.57
C VAL A 57 0.33 -1.41 -1.58
N GLU A 58 0.88 -0.20 -1.68
CA GLU A 58 1.90 0.16 -2.65
C GLU A 58 2.97 1.05 -2.00
N ASN A 59 4.23 0.81 -2.33
CA ASN A 59 5.39 1.60 -1.89
C ASN A 59 5.63 2.82 -2.81
N PHE A 60 4.58 3.48 -3.27
CA PHE A 60 4.64 4.57 -4.25
C PHE A 60 5.59 5.72 -3.82
N ASN A 61 5.69 6.01 -2.53
CA ASN A 61 6.54 7.08 -2.03
C ASN A 61 8.01 6.68 -1.80
N ASP A 62 8.47 5.53 -2.32
CA ASP A 62 9.91 5.23 -2.40
C ASP A 62 10.63 6.10 -3.43
N GLU A 63 9.90 6.92 -4.20
CA GLU A 63 10.46 7.90 -5.11
C GLU A 63 11.53 8.81 -4.44
N PRO A 64 12.56 9.27 -5.18
CA PRO A 64 12.94 8.80 -6.51
C PRO A 64 13.46 7.35 -6.46
N PHE A 65 13.03 6.54 -7.43
CA PHE A 65 13.46 5.15 -7.53
C PHE A 65 14.88 5.07 -8.10
N PHE A 66 15.67 4.11 -7.62
CA PHE A 66 16.98 3.84 -8.20
C PHE A 66 16.82 3.31 -9.63
N THR A 67 17.74 3.68 -10.52
CA THR A 67 17.79 3.14 -11.90
C THR A 67 18.24 1.68 -11.91
N GLU A 68 18.96 1.25 -10.88
CA GLU A 68 19.39 -0.12 -10.67
C GLU A 68 19.04 -0.53 -9.24
N THR A 69 18.20 -1.56 -9.12
CA THR A 69 17.79 -2.10 -7.84
C THR A 69 18.75 -3.23 -7.43
N THR A 70 19.77 -2.88 -6.65
CA THR A 70 20.79 -3.84 -6.19
C THR A 70 20.57 -4.33 -4.76
N ALA A 71 19.81 -3.58 -3.97
CA ALA A 71 19.53 -3.90 -2.57
C ALA A 71 18.15 -4.58 -2.45
N PRO A 72 18.03 -5.71 -1.74
CA PRO A 72 16.80 -6.52 -1.67
C PRO A 72 15.61 -5.83 -0.97
N GLU A 73 15.87 -4.77 -0.21
CA GLU A 73 14.86 -3.97 0.48
C GLU A 73 14.10 -3.01 -0.45
N THR A 74 14.60 -2.80 -1.66
CA THR A 74 13.96 -2.01 -2.73
C THR A 74 13.58 -2.98 -3.86
N VAL A 75 12.34 -2.95 -4.34
CA VAL A 75 11.86 -3.75 -5.49
C VAL A 75 10.97 -2.87 -6.36
#